data_AF-A0A0K8VX34-F1
#
_entry.id   AF-A0A0K8VX34-F1
#
_cell.length_a   1.000
_cell.length_b   1.000
_cell.length_c   1.000
_cell.angle_alpha   90.00
_cell.angle_beta   90.00
_cell.angle_gamma   90.00
#
_symmetry.space_group_name_H-M   'P 1'
#
loop_
_entity.id
_entity.type
_entity.pdbx_description
1 polymer ?
#
loop_
_entity_poly.entity_id
_entity_poly.type
_entity_poly.pdbx_seq_one_letter_code
_entity_poly.pdbx_strand_id
1 'polypeptide(L)'
;ELRTSVVYTNRVLTINQRSTFSNEVVLAPKLVNYTKSRGSAKMIYKIFLLLILCWNYDKFTANASSDCTPRRTKFGLVCVCTSEHCDYLENPQPSSNELVVISSSKEGLRFAVSTLNFGEINTKTITETSLNESNFDFENSAVIVDSRQTFAQILVDTSELLTSRFTANNPLKLRVNRSVEYQKITGFGGAFTGTVSHLLGQLDQKLQDHIYKSYYHKDGIGFNMLRTPIGGCDFDLAPWAYNEEPRDDPKLSNFQKLDPRDEIKVQQIERLKSVSDLENLKIMALAWSSPTWMKTNGMWSGIGLLKTEYYQAWADYHLRFIELMDAKNMPIWAISTGNEPLNGIAFFFFVHFMSLGWIPRNQAVWLNDFLGPTIRKSKFKNVLIFGNDDQRFSYPSWFIQVSTRI
;
A
#
# COMPACT_ATOMS: atom_id res chain seq x y z
N GLU A 1 28.48 -13.81 26.71
CA GLU A 1 27.90 -14.60 27.81
C GLU A 1 26.59 -13.95 28.27
N LEU A 2 25.66 -14.75 28.83
CA LEU A 2 24.22 -14.50 29.14
C LEU A 2 23.33 -14.54 27.88
N ARG A 3 22.60 -15.60 27.48
CA ARG A 3 21.86 -16.71 28.12
C ARG A 3 20.69 -16.29 29.04
N THR A 4 19.49 -16.36 28.47
CA THR A 4 18.17 -16.77 29.04
C THR A 4 17.27 -17.06 27.83
N SER A 5 17.01 -18.29 27.39
CA SER A 5 16.21 -19.40 27.95
C SER A 5 14.68 -19.14 28.03
N VAL A 6 14.02 -19.43 26.91
CA VAL A 6 12.78 -20.21 26.70
C VAL A 6 11.86 -20.52 27.90
N VAL A 7 10.55 -20.28 27.72
CA VAL A 7 9.48 -21.14 28.26
C VAL A 7 8.56 -21.56 27.10
N TYR A 8 8.66 -22.83 26.71
CA TYR A 8 7.64 -23.59 25.98
C TYR A 8 6.96 -24.50 26.98
N THR A 9 5.63 -24.60 26.95
CA THR A 9 4.91 -25.74 27.53
C THR A 9 3.90 -26.31 26.55
N ASN A 10 4.26 -27.49 26.06
CA ASN A 10 3.59 -28.45 25.21
C ASN A 10 2.12 -28.77 25.57
N ARG A 11 1.32 -29.09 24.54
CA ARG A 11 0.78 -30.45 24.43
C ARG A 11 1.08 -31.06 23.07
N VAL A 12 1.74 -32.20 23.17
CA VAL A 12 2.15 -33.19 22.18
C VAL A 12 0.96 -33.71 21.37
N LEU A 13 1.13 -33.81 20.06
CA LEU A 13 0.69 -34.98 19.31
C LEU A 13 1.76 -35.30 18.26
N THR A 14 2.63 -36.23 18.62
CA THR A 14 3.50 -36.95 17.69
C THR A 14 2.61 -37.79 16.79
N ILE A 15 2.56 -37.48 15.49
CA ILE A 15 2.20 -38.48 14.48
C ILE A 15 3.37 -38.57 13.51
N ASN A 16 4.18 -39.58 13.76
CA ASN A 16 5.12 -40.13 12.82
C ASN A 16 4.31 -41.02 11.89
N GLN A 17 3.91 -40.53 10.71
CA GLN A 17 3.55 -41.41 9.59
C GLN A 17 3.67 -40.67 8.25
N ARG A 18 4.44 -41.28 7.36
CA ARG A 18 4.46 -40.99 5.93
C ARG A 18 3.04 -40.95 5.38
N SER A 19 2.60 -39.79 4.92
CA SER A 19 1.56 -39.71 3.89
C SER A 19 1.87 -38.51 3.00
N THR A 20 2.28 -38.81 1.78
CA THR A 20 2.35 -37.87 0.66
C THR A 20 0.95 -37.31 0.40
N PHE A 21 0.65 -36.11 0.89
CA PHE A 21 -0.49 -35.32 0.42
C PHE A 21 0.00 -34.32 -0.61
N SER A 22 -0.23 -34.65 -1.88
CA SER A 22 -0.13 -33.69 -2.98
C SER A 22 -1.36 -32.78 -2.92
N ASN A 23 -1.18 -31.54 -2.45
CA ASN A 23 -2.22 -30.53 -2.54
C ASN A 23 -2.25 -30.01 -3.99
N GLU A 24 -3.00 -30.70 -4.86
CA GLU A 24 -3.28 -30.27 -6.23
C GLU A 24 -4.65 -29.58 -6.29
N VAL A 25 -4.72 -28.41 -6.93
CA VAL A 25 -5.98 -27.78 -7.34
C VAL A 25 -5.99 -27.82 -8.87
N VAL A 26 -7.03 -28.42 -9.46
CA VAL A 26 -7.19 -28.59 -10.92
C VAL A 26 -8.46 -27.85 -11.35
N LEU A 27 -8.32 -26.83 -12.21
CA LEU A 27 -9.45 -26.12 -12.83
C LEU A 27 -9.61 -26.60 -14.28
N ALA A 28 -10.71 -27.29 -14.58
CA ALA A 28 -10.98 -27.84 -15.92
C ALA A 28 -11.94 -26.97 -16.74
N PRO A 29 -11.66 -26.65 -18.01
CA PRO A 29 -12.64 -26.08 -18.93
C PRO A 29 -13.46 -27.19 -19.64
N LYS A 30 -14.73 -26.93 -19.93
CA LYS A 30 -15.61 -27.83 -20.70
C LYS A 30 -15.90 -27.24 -22.08
N LEU A 31 -15.68 -28.03 -23.14
CA LEU A 31 -16.03 -27.73 -24.52
C LEU A 31 -17.55 -27.82 -24.74
N VAL A 32 -18.15 -26.78 -25.32
CA VAL A 32 -19.51 -26.85 -25.90
C VAL A 32 -19.37 -26.96 -27.42
N ASN A 33 -19.70 -28.13 -27.97
CA ASN A 33 -19.76 -28.34 -29.41
C ASN A 33 -20.97 -27.61 -30.01
N TYR A 34 -20.73 -26.66 -30.91
CA TYR A 34 -21.77 -26.07 -31.74
C TYR A 34 -21.92 -26.87 -33.04
N THR A 35 -22.89 -27.78 -33.10
CA THR A 35 -23.39 -28.31 -34.38
C THR A 35 -24.35 -27.31 -35.02
N LYS A 36 -23.97 -26.82 -36.20
CA LYS A 36 -24.72 -25.86 -37.01
C LYS A 36 -25.92 -26.56 -37.66
N SER A 37 -27.12 -26.40 -37.12
CA SER A 37 -28.36 -26.80 -37.79
C SER A 37 -28.96 -25.62 -38.57
N ARG A 38 -29.27 -25.88 -39.84
CA ARG A 38 -29.88 -24.93 -40.80
C ARG A 38 -31.41 -24.98 -40.63
N GLY A 39 -32.01 -23.79 -40.58
CA GLY A 39 -33.30 -23.49 -41.23
C GLY A 39 -34.60 -23.99 -40.56
N SER A 40 -35.51 -23.03 -40.34
CA SER A 40 -36.97 -23.24 -40.29
C SER A 40 -37.62 -23.69 -38.97
N ALA A 41 -37.47 -22.92 -37.89
CA ALA A 41 -38.40 -22.94 -36.75
C ALA A 41 -38.32 -21.66 -35.88
N LYS A 42 -38.48 -20.47 -36.48
CA LYS A 42 -38.21 -19.19 -35.80
C LYS A 42 -39.41 -18.47 -35.15
N MET A 43 -40.60 -19.06 -35.12
CA MET A 43 -41.79 -18.35 -34.60
C MET A 43 -42.44 -18.97 -33.35
N ILE A 44 -42.24 -20.27 -33.08
CA ILE A 44 -42.87 -20.95 -31.94
C ILE A 44 -41.99 -20.90 -30.67
N TYR A 45 -40.67 -20.75 -30.83
CA TYR A 45 -39.72 -20.72 -29.70
C TYR A 45 -39.72 -19.41 -28.91
N LYS A 46 -40.18 -18.29 -29.51
CA LYS A 46 -40.20 -16.97 -28.84
C LYS A 46 -41.33 -16.82 -27.81
N ILE A 47 -42.44 -17.54 -27.96
CA ILE A 47 -43.57 -17.48 -27.03
C ILE A 47 -43.34 -18.39 -25.81
N PHE A 48 -42.66 -19.53 -26.00
CA PHE A 48 -42.26 -20.40 -24.89
C PHE A 48 -41.15 -19.80 -24.01
N LEU A 49 -40.24 -18.99 -24.57
CA LEU A 49 -39.19 -18.32 -23.78
C LEU A 49 -39.74 -17.20 -22.87
N LEU A 50 -40.81 -16.52 -23.30
CA LEU A 50 -41.44 -15.44 -22.52
C LEU A 50 -42.23 -15.96 -21.31
N LEU A 51 -42.72 -17.20 -21.36
CA LEU A 51 -43.43 -17.82 -20.24
C LEU A 51 -42.49 -18.47 -19.19
N ILE A 52 -41.27 -18.87 -19.58
CA ILE A 52 -40.26 -19.39 -18.66
C ILE A 52 -39.52 -18.27 -17.90
N LEU A 53 -39.50 -17.04 -18.46
CA LEU A 53 -38.94 -15.87 -17.78
C LEU A 53 -39.81 -15.32 -16.64
N CYS A 54 -41.04 -15.80 -16.46
CA CYS A 54 -41.93 -15.36 -15.38
C CYS A 54 -42.04 -16.35 -14.20
N TRP A 55 -41.29 -17.46 -14.19
CA TRP A 55 -41.45 -18.48 -13.13
C TRP A 55 -40.18 -18.93 -12.40
N ASN A 56 -39.09 -18.17 -12.47
CA ASN A 56 -37.97 -18.35 -11.55
C ASN A 56 -37.55 -17.01 -10.95
N TYR A 57 -38.46 -16.44 -10.16
CA TYR A 57 -38.13 -15.47 -9.12
C TYR A 57 -37.67 -16.20 -7.85
N ASP A 58 -36.85 -17.24 -8.00
CA ASP A 58 -36.17 -17.83 -6.86
C ASP A 58 -34.85 -17.12 -6.66
N LYS A 59 -34.80 -16.40 -5.54
CA LYS A 59 -33.66 -15.71 -4.96
C LYS A 59 -32.43 -16.62 -5.00
N PHE A 60 -31.51 -16.38 -5.92
CA PHE A 60 -30.14 -16.89 -5.80
C PHE A 60 -29.31 -15.82 -5.09
N THR A 61 -29.29 -15.90 -3.76
CA THR A 61 -28.31 -15.21 -2.95
C THR A 61 -26.98 -15.95 -3.11
N ALA A 62 -26.13 -15.49 -4.04
CA ALA A 62 -24.71 -15.50 -3.70
C ALA A 62 -24.62 -14.69 -2.40
N ASN A 63 -24.04 -15.24 -1.34
CA ASN A 63 -23.75 -14.44 -0.16
C ASN A 63 -22.78 -13.34 -0.59
N ALA A 64 -23.33 -12.20 -1.00
CA ALA A 64 -22.63 -10.96 -1.26
C ALA A 64 -22.18 -10.47 0.12
N SER A 65 -21.04 -11.00 0.54
CA SER A 65 -20.41 -10.81 1.85
C SER A 65 -19.99 -9.36 2.13
N SER A 66 -20.15 -8.44 1.17
CA SER A 66 -19.96 -7.02 1.44
C SER A 66 -21.28 -6.30 1.61
N ASP A 67 -21.50 -5.72 2.79
CA ASP A 67 -22.49 -4.69 3.12
C ASP A 67 -22.24 -3.34 2.39
N CYS A 68 -21.55 -3.43 1.25
CA CYS A 68 -21.21 -2.32 0.38
C CYS A 68 -22.50 -1.81 -0.28
N THR A 69 -22.77 -0.52 -0.12
CA THR A 69 -23.79 0.18 -0.90
C THR A 69 -23.14 0.72 -2.18
N PRO A 70 -23.29 0.06 -3.35
CA PRO A 70 -22.53 0.43 -4.54
C PRO A 70 -23.07 1.71 -5.17
N ARG A 71 -22.16 2.61 -5.55
CA ARG A 71 -22.47 3.79 -6.38
C ARG A 71 -21.58 3.82 -7.62
N ARG A 72 -22.20 3.97 -8.79
CA ARG A 72 -21.47 4.10 -10.06
C ARG A 72 -20.87 5.49 -10.20
N THR A 73 -19.61 5.55 -10.58
CA THR A 73 -18.87 6.77 -10.90
C THR A 73 -18.27 6.65 -12.31
N LYS A 74 -17.70 7.74 -12.83
CA LYS A 74 -16.94 7.71 -14.09
C LYS A 74 -15.71 6.79 -14.06
N PHE A 75 -15.26 6.38 -12.88
CA PHE A 75 -14.07 5.54 -12.67
C PHE A 75 -14.41 4.11 -12.23
N GLY A 76 -15.69 3.74 -12.19
CA GLY A 76 -16.16 2.43 -11.73
C GLY A 76 -17.07 2.53 -10.50
N LEU A 77 -17.29 1.40 -9.84
CA LEU A 77 -18.16 1.27 -8.67
C LEU A 77 -17.38 1.57 -7.38
N VAL A 78 -17.96 2.37 -6.49
CA VAL A 78 -17.45 2.63 -5.13
C VAL A 78 -18.45 2.15 -4.09
N CYS A 79 -17.99 1.82 -2.88
CA CYS A 79 -18.85 1.59 -1.71
C CYS A 79 -19.09 2.91 -1.00
N VAL A 80 -20.35 3.24 -0.72
CA VAL A 80 -20.74 4.48 -0.05
C VAL A 80 -20.77 4.23 1.46
N CYS A 81 -20.01 5.05 2.21
CA CYS A 81 -20.08 5.12 3.66
C CYS A 81 -20.68 6.45 4.13
N THR A 82 -21.52 6.39 5.16
CA THR A 82 -22.13 7.51 5.89
C THR A 82 -21.83 7.38 7.39
N SER A 83 -22.30 8.34 8.18
CA SER A 83 -22.15 8.35 9.64
C SER A 83 -22.91 7.21 10.34
N GLU A 84 -23.86 6.59 9.64
CA GLU A 84 -24.71 5.51 10.11
C GLU A 84 -24.30 4.13 9.55
N HIS A 85 -23.58 4.11 8.41
CA HIS A 85 -23.34 2.89 7.65
C HIS A 85 -22.00 2.89 6.93
N CYS A 86 -21.25 1.79 6.99
CA CYS A 86 -20.08 1.56 6.15
C CYS A 86 -19.84 0.05 6.03
N ASP A 87 -19.23 -0.39 4.93
CA ASP A 87 -18.87 -1.79 4.74
C ASP A 87 -17.64 -2.20 5.56
N TYR A 88 -17.71 -3.41 6.10
CA TYR A 88 -16.64 -4.06 6.84
C TYR A 88 -16.41 -5.45 6.27
N LEU A 89 -15.21 -5.97 6.53
CA LEU A 89 -14.74 -7.24 6.00
C LEU A 89 -14.98 -8.37 6.99
N GLU A 90 -15.43 -9.50 6.47
CA GLU A 90 -15.37 -10.76 7.19
C GLU A 90 -13.90 -11.23 7.27
N ASN A 91 -13.50 -11.75 8.43
CA ASN A 91 -12.20 -12.39 8.63
C ASN A 91 -12.37 -13.92 8.80
N PRO A 92 -12.67 -14.64 7.71
CA PRO A 92 -12.99 -16.06 7.77
C PRO A 92 -11.79 -16.88 8.24
N GLN A 93 -12.04 -17.83 9.15
CA GLN A 93 -11.04 -18.75 9.67
C GLN A 93 -11.25 -20.14 9.05
N PRO A 94 -10.53 -20.51 7.97
CA PRO A 94 -10.68 -21.83 7.36
C PRO A 94 -10.30 -22.97 8.31
N SER A 95 -11.03 -24.08 8.24
CA SER A 95 -10.60 -25.35 8.82
C SER A 95 -9.43 -25.96 8.02
N SER A 96 -8.82 -27.03 8.55
CA SER A 96 -7.61 -27.63 7.96
C SER A 96 -7.78 -28.19 6.53
N ASN A 97 -9.03 -28.42 6.09
CA ASN A 97 -9.34 -28.93 4.75
C ASN A 97 -10.00 -27.88 3.83
N GLU A 98 -10.05 -26.63 4.27
CA GLU A 98 -10.71 -25.54 3.54
C GLU A 98 -9.72 -24.52 2.99
N LEU A 99 -10.11 -23.95 1.87
CA LEU A 99 -9.49 -22.80 1.23
C LEU A 99 -10.54 -21.69 1.16
N VAL A 100 -10.22 -20.54 1.74
CA VAL A 100 -11.01 -19.32 1.57
C VAL A 100 -10.45 -18.53 0.38
N VAL A 101 -11.34 -18.16 -0.54
CA VAL A 101 -11.07 -17.29 -1.67
C VAL A 101 -11.82 -15.98 -1.45
N ILE A 102 -11.06 -14.89 -1.37
CA ILE A 102 -11.57 -13.52 -1.26
C ILE A 102 -11.43 -12.86 -2.63
N SER A 103 -12.54 -12.37 -3.20
CA SER A 103 -12.57 -11.87 -4.59
C SER A 103 -13.11 -10.45 -4.68
N SER A 104 -12.41 -9.63 -5.47
CA SER A 104 -12.85 -8.29 -5.88
C SER A 104 -12.79 -8.18 -7.40
N SER A 105 -13.76 -7.51 -8.02
CA SER A 105 -13.83 -7.39 -9.48
C SER A 105 -14.30 -6.00 -9.92
N LYS A 106 -13.97 -5.65 -11.18
CA LYS A 106 -14.46 -4.43 -11.83
C LYS A 106 -15.99 -4.39 -11.85
N GLU A 107 -16.62 -5.55 -12.04
CA GLU A 107 -18.07 -5.72 -12.12
C GLU A 107 -18.82 -5.64 -10.79
N GLY A 108 -18.09 -5.52 -9.67
CA GLY A 108 -18.71 -5.14 -8.39
C GLY A 108 -18.49 -6.11 -7.24
N LEU A 109 -17.75 -7.20 -7.40
CA LEU A 109 -17.33 -7.98 -6.23
C LEU A 109 -16.43 -7.12 -5.34
N ARG A 110 -16.68 -7.14 -4.03
CA ARG A 110 -15.92 -6.39 -3.03
C ARG A 110 -15.59 -7.33 -1.89
N PHE A 111 -14.34 -7.79 -1.84
CA PHE A 111 -13.88 -8.75 -0.82
C PHE A 111 -14.85 -9.93 -0.61
N ALA A 112 -15.51 -10.37 -1.67
CA ALA A 112 -16.53 -11.40 -1.58
C ALA A 112 -15.88 -12.72 -1.17
N VAL A 113 -16.34 -13.28 -0.06
CA VAL A 113 -15.80 -14.50 0.52
C VAL A 113 -16.45 -15.74 -0.12
N SER A 114 -15.62 -16.72 -0.47
CA SER A 114 -16.10 -18.04 -0.82
C SER A 114 -15.17 -19.14 -0.31
N THR A 115 -15.74 -20.27 0.10
CA THR A 115 -14.97 -21.40 0.62
C THR A 115 -14.93 -22.54 -0.41
N LEU A 116 -13.78 -23.19 -0.51
CA LEU A 116 -13.51 -24.38 -1.31
C LEU A 116 -12.90 -25.45 -0.41
N ASN A 117 -13.05 -26.74 -0.74
CA ASN A 117 -12.36 -27.82 -0.04
C ASN A 117 -11.16 -28.34 -0.83
N PHE A 118 -10.10 -28.74 -0.14
CA PHE A 118 -8.98 -29.45 -0.76
C PHE A 118 -9.41 -30.85 -1.23
N GLY A 119 -8.87 -31.29 -2.38
CA GLY A 119 -9.14 -32.63 -2.93
C GLY A 119 -10.41 -32.75 -3.78
N GLU A 120 -11.29 -31.75 -3.76
CA GLU A 120 -12.43 -31.67 -4.67
C GLU A 120 -12.03 -30.93 -5.95
N ILE A 121 -12.30 -31.53 -7.13
CA ILE A 121 -12.25 -30.80 -8.40
C ILE A 121 -13.50 -29.90 -8.42
N ASN A 122 -13.39 -28.74 -7.79
CA ASN A 122 -14.45 -27.75 -7.74
C ASN A 122 -14.44 -26.94 -9.04
N THR A 123 -15.15 -27.42 -10.06
CA THR A 123 -15.57 -26.57 -11.19
C THR A 123 -16.62 -25.59 -10.69
N LYS A 124 -16.17 -24.50 -10.06
CA LYS A 124 -17.06 -23.40 -9.70
C LYS A 124 -17.22 -22.51 -10.92
N THR A 125 -18.33 -22.67 -11.63
CA THR A 125 -18.73 -21.69 -12.65
C THR A 125 -19.14 -20.42 -11.90
N ILE A 126 -18.28 -19.41 -11.92
CA ILE A 126 -18.72 -18.06 -11.55
C ILE A 126 -19.62 -17.62 -12.71
N THR A 127 -20.93 -17.72 -12.54
CA THR A 127 -21.88 -17.03 -13.43
C THR A 127 -21.76 -15.54 -13.16
N GLU A 128 -20.78 -14.92 -13.81
CA GLU A 128 -20.77 -13.49 -14.00
C GLU A 128 -21.96 -13.15 -14.89
N THR A 129 -22.81 -12.23 -14.44
CA THR A 129 -23.91 -11.71 -15.25
C THR A 129 -23.29 -11.09 -16.49
N SER A 130 -23.38 -11.77 -17.62
CA SER A 130 -22.96 -11.22 -18.91
C SER A 130 -23.84 -10.02 -19.22
N LEU A 131 -23.36 -8.82 -18.88
CA LEU A 131 -23.75 -7.66 -19.67
C LEU A 131 -23.13 -7.89 -21.05
N ASN A 132 -23.96 -7.83 -22.09
CA ASN A 132 -23.51 -7.88 -23.48
C ASN A 132 -22.56 -6.70 -23.73
N GLU A 133 -21.28 -6.87 -23.42
CA GLU A 133 -20.21 -6.00 -23.88
C GLU A 133 -19.46 -6.75 -24.98
N SER A 134 -19.91 -6.53 -26.21
CA SER A 134 -19.12 -6.85 -27.39
C SER A 134 -17.82 -6.05 -27.35
N ASN A 135 -16.69 -6.78 -27.35
CA ASN A 135 -15.31 -6.31 -27.59
C ASN A 135 -14.54 -5.71 -26.41
N PHE A 136 -14.12 -6.55 -25.46
CA PHE A 136 -12.86 -6.30 -24.73
C PHE A 136 -11.94 -7.51 -24.87
N ASP A 137 -10.86 -7.34 -25.66
CA ASP A 137 -9.69 -8.22 -25.64
C ASP A 137 -8.94 -7.98 -24.33
N PHE A 138 -9.12 -8.87 -23.34
CA PHE A 138 -8.30 -8.88 -22.14
C PHE A 138 -6.99 -9.62 -22.42
N GLU A 139 -5.90 -8.87 -22.57
CA GLU A 139 -4.54 -9.42 -22.48
C GLU A 139 -4.14 -9.55 -21.01
N ASN A 140 -3.94 -10.78 -20.55
CA ASN A 140 -3.32 -11.05 -19.26
C ASN A 140 -1.82 -10.75 -19.34
N SER A 141 -1.44 -9.50 -19.13
CA SER A 141 -0.04 -9.08 -19.12
C SER A 141 0.52 -9.14 -17.70
N ALA A 142 1.23 -10.22 -17.37
CA ALA A 142 2.12 -10.22 -16.22
C ALA A 142 3.37 -9.42 -16.57
N VAL A 143 3.46 -8.18 -16.10
CA VAL A 143 4.66 -7.35 -16.32
C VAL A 143 5.79 -7.86 -15.43
N ILE A 144 6.72 -8.64 -16.00
CA ILE A 144 7.99 -8.99 -15.35
C ILE A 144 8.95 -7.82 -15.56
N VAL A 145 9.13 -6.99 -14.54
CA VAL A 145 10.06 -5.85 -14.63
C VAL A 145 11.51 -6.32 -14.38
N ASP A 146 12.28 -6.52 -15.44
CA ASP A 146 13.73 -6.74 -15.37
C ASP A 146 14.46 -5.45 -14.95
N SER A 147 15.13 -5.51 -13.80
CA SER A 147 15.95 -4.43 -13.25
C SER A 147 17.09 -3.91 -14.15
N ARG A 148 17.50 -4.66 -15.19
CA ARG A 148 18.61 -4.27 -16.08
C ARG A 148 18.20 -3.44 -17.30
N GLN A 149 16.90 -3.36 -17.61
CA GLN A 149 16.39 -2.71 -18.84
C GLN A 149 15.38 -1.59 -18.57
N THR A 150 15.29 -1.10 -17.34
CA THR A 150 14.26 -0.18 -16.85
C THR A 150 14.08 1.08 -17.71
N PHE A 151 15.16 1.64 -18.27
CA PHE A 151 15.08 2.83 -19.13
C PHE A 151 14.50 2.56 -20.53
N ALA A 152 14.72 1.37 -21.09
CA ALA A 152 14.16 0.99 -22.39
C ALA A 152 12.66 0.65 -22.27
N GLN A 153 12.22 0.08 -21.15
CA GLN A 153 10.82 -0.28 -20.89
C GLN A 153 9.91 0.92 -20.61
N ILE A 154 10.47 2.07 -20.24
CA ILE A 154 9.72 3.33 -20.09
C ILE A 154 9.41 3.97 -21.46
N LEU A 155 10.27 3.71 -22.47
CA LEU A 155 10.18 4.32 -23.80
C LEU A 155 9.54 3.40 -24.85
N VAL A 156 9.44 2.10 -24.57
CA VAL A 156 8.86 1.11 -25.47
C VAL A 156 7.62 0.55 -24.79
N ASP A 157 6.45 0.81 -25.39
CA ASP A 157 5.22 0.10 -25.08
C ASP A 157 5.41 -1.36 -25.52
N THR A 158 6.00 -2.19 -24.64
CA THR A 158 6.26 -3.60 -24.92
C THR A 158 5.01 -4.49 -24.74
N SER A 159 3.81 -3.90 -24.66
CA SER A 159 2.57 -4.67 -24.58
C SER A 159 2.38 -5.64 -25.75
N GLU A 160 2.93 -5.33 -26.93
CA GLU A 160 2.75 -6.15 -28.13
C GLU A 160 3.62 -7.42 -28.23
N LEU A 161 4.62 -7.64 -27.37
CA LEU A 161 5.67 -8.64 -27.66
C LEU A 161 5.48 -10.03 -27.05
N LEU A 162 4.39 -10.30 -26.32
CA LEU A 162 4.11 -11.64 -25.77
C LEU A 162 2.62 -12.02 -25.76
N THR A 163 1.89 -11.77 -26.84
CA THR A 163 0.62 -12.47 -27.08
C THR A 163 0.85 -13.82 -27.75
N SER A 164 1.49 -14.76 -27.04
CA SER A 164 1.22 -16.16 -27.34
C SER A 164 -0.19 -16.46 -26.85
N ARG A 165 -1.15 -16.55 -27.77
CA ARG A 165 -2.48 -17.14 -27.49
C ARG A 165 -2.26 -18.54 -26.93
N PHE A 166 -2.27 -18.68 -25.61
CA PHE A 166 -2.32 -19.99 -24.97
C PHE A 166 -3.72 -20.56 -25.18
N THR A 167 -3.91 -21.30 -26.28
CA THR A 167 -4.96 -22.32 -26.37
C THR A 167 -4.54 -23.53 -25.53
N ALA A 168 -4.36 -23.32 -24.23
CA ALA A 168 -4.07 -24.42 -23.32
C ALA A 168 -5.38 -25.10 -22.95
N ASN A 169 -5.68 -26.22 -23.62
CA ASN A 169 -6.64 -27.23 -23.13
C ASN A 169 -6.18 -27.90 -21.82
N ASN A 170 -5.04 -27.48 -21.26
CA ASN A 170 -4.49 -28.00 -20.02
C ASN A 170 -4.81 -27.07 -18.86
N PRO A 171 -5.22 -27.61 -17.70
CA PRO A 171 -5.48 -26.81 -16.50
C PRO A 171 -4.20 -26.08 -16.06
N LEU A 172 -4.31 -24.79 -15.73
CA LEU A 172 -3.26 -24.06 -15.04
C LEU A 172 -3.06 -24.70 -13.66
N LYS A 173 -1.84 -25.18 -13.38
CA LYS A 173 -1.46 -25.75 -12.08
C LYS A 173 -0.47 -24.83 -11.38
N LEU A 174 -0.87 -24.31 -10.22
CA LEU A 174 0.01 -23.52 -9.33
C LEU A 174 0.50 -24.42 -8.19
N ARG A 175 1.81 -24.44 -7.93
CA ARG A 175 2.43 -25.24 -6.86
C ARG A 175 3.23 -24.34 -5.93
N VAL A 176 2.95 -24.42 -4.63
CA VAL A 176 3.66 -23.65 -3.60
C VAL A 176 4.74 -24.54 -2.97
N ASN A 177 6.01 -24.15 -3.12
CA ASN A 177 7.12 -24.82 -2.45
C ASN A 177 7.45 -24.14 -1.13
N ARG A 178 7.01 -24.74 0.00
CA ARG A 178 7.22 -24.19 1.34
C ARG A 178 8.66 -24.30 1.86
N SER A 179 9.55 -25.01 1.15
CA SER A 179 10.98 -25.07 1.50
C SER A 179 11.79 -23.90 0.98
N VAL A 180 11.20 -23.07 0.10
CA VAL A 180 11.81 -21.86 -0.44
C VAL A 180 11.19 -20.66 0.25
N GLU A 181 11.99 -19.94 1.02
CA GLU A 181 11.58 -18.72 1.73
C GLU A 181 12.19 -17.47 1.07
N TYR A 182 11.52 -16.33 1.25
CA TYR A 182 11.96 -15.01 0.77
C TYR A 182 11.94 -13.99 1.93
N GLN A 183 11.64 -12.73 1.66
CA GLN A 183 11.59 -11.67 2.67
C GLN A 183 10.43 -11.87 3.66
N LYS A 184 10.63 -11.40 4.88
CA LYS A 184 9.54 -11.20 5.85
C LYS A 184 8.79 -9.92 5.51
N ILE A 185 7.47 -9.96 5.56
CA ILE A 185 6.61 -8.80 5.31
C ILE A 185 6.48 -7.97 6.58
N THR A 186 6.89 -6.71 6.52
CA THR A 186 6.83 -5.79 7.68
C THR A 186 5.41 -5.30 7.96
N GLY A 187 4.63 -5.00 6.90
CA GLY A 187 3.29 -4.43 7.02
C GLY A 187 2.83 -3.73 5.75
N PHE A 188 1.63 -3.15 5.84
CA PHE A 188 0.98 -2.37 4.79
C PHE A 188 0.33 -1.13 5.41
N GLY A 189 0.19 -0.06 4.62
CA GLY A 189 -0.21 1.24 5.14
C GLY A 189 -0.47 2.29 4.08
N GLY A 190 -0.69 3.51 4.55
CA GLY A 190 -0.91 4.69 3.71
C GLY A 190 -0.20 5.93 4.25
N ALA A 191 -0.24 7.02 3.48
CA ALA A 191 0.29 8.31 3.90
C ALA A 191 -0.78 9.14 4.62
N PHE A 192 -0.42 9.72 5.77
CA PHE A 192 -1.25 10.62 6.54
C PHE A 192 -0.72 12.06 6.36
N THR A 193 -1.15 12.69 5.28
CA THR A 193 -0.72 14.04 4.84
C THR A 193 -1.56 15.15 5.47
N GLY A 194 -1.19 16.41 5.22
CA GLY A 194 -1.99 17.57 5.62
C GLY A 194 -3.40 17.54 5.02
N THR A 195 -3.54 17.16 3.75
CA THR A 195 -4.84 17.00 3.08
C THR A 195 -5.69 15.90 3.72
N VAL A 196 -5.11 14.74 4.08
CA VAL A 196 -5.85 13.68 4.78
C VAL A 196 -6.40 14.21 6.12
N SER A 197 -5.54 14.87 6.89
CA SER A 197 -5.91 15.48 8.16
C SER A 197 -7.01 16.54 8.01
N HIS A 198 -6.90 17.40 6.98
CA HIS A 198 -7.88 18.42 6.67
C HIS A 198 -9.23 17.82 6.26
N LEU A 199 -9.25 16.83 5.37
CA LEU A 199 -10.49 16.16 4.93
C LEU A 199 -11.17 15.45 6.09
N LEU A 200 -10.43 14.74 6.94
CA LEU A 200 -10.98 14.13 8.15
C LEU A 200 -11.62 15.16 9.08
N GLY A 201 -10.99 16.33 9.23
CA GLY A 201 -11.53 17.43 10.03
C GLY A 201 -12.84 18.04 9.52
N GLN A 202 -13.23 17.79 8.27
CA GLN A 202 -14.51 18.20 7.69
C GLN A 202 -15.64 17.19 7.90
N LEU A 203 -15.31 15.96 8.29
CA LEU A 203 -16.29 14.90 8.49
C LEU A 203 -16.78 14.88 9.94
N ASP A 204 -18.01 14.43 10.16
CA ASP A 204 -18.47 14.15 11.52
C ASP A 204 -17.67 12.99 12.13
N GLN A 205 -17.65 12.94 13.45
CA GLN A 205 -16.80 12.01 14.19
C GLN A 205 -17.15 10.53 13.93
N LYS A 206 -18.41 10.18 13.66
CA LYS A 206 -18.78 8.77 13.39
C LYS A 206 -18.24 8.33 12.03
N LEU A 207 -18.34 9.20 11.02
CA LEU A 207 -17.78 8.90 9.71
C LEU A 207 -16.24 8.83 9.74
N GLN A 208 -15.57 9.66 10.55
CA GLN A 208 -14.13 9.51 10.79
C GLN A 208 -13.81 8.12 11.38
N ASP A 209 -14.59 7.66 12.36
CA ASP A 209 -14.39 6.35 12.99
C ASP A 209 -14.59 5.20 12.00
N HIS A 210 -15.60 5.30 11.13
CA HIS A 210 -15.78 4.35 10.03
C HIS A 210 -14.52 4.29 9.15
N ILE A 211 -13.98 5.44 8.73
CA ILE A 211 -12.75 5.49 7.92
C ILE A 211 -11.57 4.84 8.65
N TYR A 212 -11.37 5.15 9.94
CA TYR A 212 -10.29 4.54 10.72
C TYR A 212 -10.45 3.02 10.79
N LYS A 213 -11.67 2.53 11.05
CA LYS A 213 -11.95 1.10 11.10
C LYS A 213 -11.72 0.42 9.75
N SER A 214 -12.23 0.99 8.66
CA SER A 214 -12.06 0.42 7.32
C SER A 214 -10.60 0.24 6.95
N TYR A 215 -9.71 1.15 7.36
CA TYR A 215 -8.28 1.03 7.09
C TYR A 215 -7.51 0.18 8.11
N TYR A 216 -7.73 0.38 9.42
CA TYR A 216 -6.82 -0.08 10.46
C TYR A 216 -7.39 -1.16 11.39
N HIS A 217 -8.71 -1.31 11.48
CA HIS A 217 -9.31 -2.35 12.32
C HIS A 217 -9.20 -3.72 11.65
N LYS A 218 -9.26 -4.80 12.45
CA LYS A 218 -9.25 -6.19 11.97
C LYS A 218 -10.48 -6.58 11.13
N ASP A 219 -11.57 -5.83 11.29
CA ASP A 219 -12.79 -5.93 10.47
C ASP A 219 -12.72 -4.98 9.25
N GLY A 220 -11.60 -4.28 9.06
CA GLY A 220 -11.25 -3.55 7.83
C GLY A 220 -10.10 -4.25 7.10
N ILE A 221 -9.27 -3.49 6.38
CA ILE A 221 -8.11 -4.04 5.67
C ILE A 221 -6.85 -4.20 6.55
N GLY A 222 -6.93 -3.87 7.84
CA GLY A 222 -5.89 -4.19 8.83
C GLY A 222 -4.52 -3.54 8.59
N PHE A 223 -4.48 -2.29 8.12
CA PHE A 223 -3.24 -1.52 8.04
C PHE A 223 -2.54 -1.41 9.40
N ASN A 224 -1.21 -1.50 9.37
CA ASN A 224 -0.36 -1.40 10.56
C ASN A 224 0.85 -0.48 10.35
N MET A 225 0.90 0.23 9.22
CA MET A 225 1.93 1.21 8.90
C MET A 225 1.30 2.53 8.50
N LEU A 226 1.99 3.63 8.81
CA LEU A 226 1.59 4.99 8.45
C LEU A 226 2.82 5.79 8.05
N ARG A 227 2.77 6.45 6.88
CA ARG A 227 3.80 7.38 6.42
C ARG A 227 3.37 8.81 6.72
N THR A 228 4.19 9.63 7.35
CA THR A 228 3.84 11.03 7.67
C THR A 228 4.96 12.01 7.30
N PRO A 229 4.64 13.17 6.71
CA PRO A 229 5.63 14.22 6.46
C PRO A 229 6.18 14.82 7.77
N ILE A 230 7.48 15.15 7.79
CA ILE A 230 8.10 16.05 8.76
C ILE A 230 8.03 17.46 8.17
N GLY A 231 7.09 18.27 8.64
CA GLY A 231 6.75 19.53 7.98
C GLY A 231 5.72 19.32 6.86
N GLY A 232 5.72 20.20 5.86
CA GLY A 232 4.76 20.11 4.74
C GLY A 232 5.20 19.17 3.61
N CYS A 233 4.21 18.80 2.80
CA CYS A 233 4.38 18.14 1.51
C CYS A 233 3.55 18.86 0.42
N ASP A 234 3.53 18.31 -0.78
CA ASP A 234 2.66 18.73 -1.89
C ASP A 234 1.16 18.54 -1.58
N PHE A 235 0.83 17.64 -0.65
CA PHE A 235 -0.52 17.45 -0.08
C PHE A 235 -0.71 18.21 1.24
N ASP A 236 -0.18 19.42 1.32
CA ASP A 236 -0.52 20.41 2.35
C ASP A 236 -1.13 21.65 1.69
N LEU A 237 -1.89 22.44 2.45
CA LEU A 237 -2.59 23.62 1.92
C LEU A 237 -1.62 24.77 1.53
N ALA A 238 -0.40 24.75 2.05
CA ALA A 238 0.66 25.70 1.75
C ALA A 238 2.01 25.05 2.06
N PRO A 239 3.12 25.50 1.44
CA PRO A 239 4.44 25.00 1.77
C PRO A 239 4.88 25.48 3.16
N TRP A 240 5.51 24.61 3.94
CA TRP A 240 5.98 24.94 5.28
C TRP A 240 7.04 23.97 5.82
N ALA A 241 7.80 24.42 6.79
CA ALA A 241 8.75 23.59 7.54
C ALA A 241 8.77 24.03 9.02
N TYR A 242 9.38 23.23 9.88
CA TYR A 242 9.67 23.67 11.24
C TYR A 242 10.82 24.70 11.22
N ASN A 243 10.84 25.63 12.17
CA ASN A 243 11.93 26.62 12.31
C ASN A 243 12.18 27.48 11.05
N GLU A 244 11.12 27.96 10.40
CA GLU A 244 11.26 28.93 9.30
C GLU A 244 11.77 30.29 9.78
N GLU A 245 11.39 30.68 11.00
CA GLU A 245 11.85 31.88 11.68
C GLU A 245 12.33 31.58 13.11
N PRO A 246 13.37 32.27 13.62
CA PRO A 246 14.22 33.22 12.88
C PRO A 246 15.03 32.52 11.78
N ARG A 247 15.25 33.21 10.65
CA ARG A 247 16.09 32.69 9.56
C ARG A 247 17.53 32.46 10.03
N ASP A 248 18.21 31.52 9.37
CA ASP A 248 19.63 31.22 9.59
C ASP A 248 19.96 30.82 11.04
N ASP A 249 19.05 30.08 11.66
CA ASP A 249 19.18 29.60 13.04
C ASP A 249 19.52 28.10 13.11
N PRO A 250 20.81 27.73 13.10
CA PRO A 250 21.24 26.34 13.16
C PRO A 250 20.95 25.67 14.52
N LYS A 251 20.55 26.43 15.56
CA LYS A 251 20.20 25.87 16.87
C LYS A 251 18.74 25.42 16.94
N LEU A 252 17.94 25.68 15.90
CA LEU A 252 16.53 25.33 15.82
C LEU A 252 15.74 25.87 17.03
N SER A 253 16.01 27.11 17.42
CA SER A 253 15.51 27.72 18.64
C SER A 253 13.99 27.74 18.73
N ASN A 254 13.28 27.81 17.59
CA ASN A 254 11.82 27.83 17.53
C ASN A 254 11.21 26.43 17.34
N PHE A 255 12.01 25.39 17.08
CA PHE A 255 11.54 24.01 16.99
C PHE A 255 11.49 23.32 18.36
N GLN A 256 10.68 23.85 19.27
CA GLN A 256 10.53 23.30 20.64
C GLN A 256 9.23 22.51 20.84
N LYS A 257 8.29 22.59 19.90
CA LYS A 257 6.99 21.91 19.93
C LYS A 257 6.54 21.54 18.53
N LEU A 258 5.58 20.63 18.42
CA LEU A 258 4.93 20.33 17.15
C LEU A 258 4.16 21.56 16.65
N ASP A 259 4.08 21.69 15.33
CA ASP A 259 3.27 22.70 14.68
C ASP A 259 1.79 22.36 14.92
N PRO A 260 0.88 23.34 15.06
CA PRO A 260 -0.55 23.07 15.23
C PRO A 260 -1.13 22.08 14.21
N ARG A 261 -0.61 22.07 12.97
CA ARG A 261 -1.02 21.11 11.92
C ARG A 261 -0.68 19.67 12.30
N ASP A 262 0.50 19.43 12.86
CA ASP A 262 0.92 18.09 13.27
C ASP A 262 0.34 17.70 14.65
N GLU A 263 0.06 18.66 15.53
CA GLU A 263 -0.71 18.40 16.76
C GLU A 263 -2.12 17.86 16.44
N ILE A 264 -2.78 18.38 15.40
CA ILE A 264 -4.06 17.84 14.92
C ILE A 264 -3.89 16.42 14.38
N LYS A 265 -2.85 16.14 13.58
CA LYS A 265 -2.56 14.78 13.10
C LYS A 265 -2.34 13.82 14.26
N VAL A 266 -1.61 14.22 15.30
CA VAL A 266 -1.41 13.42 16.51
C VAL A 266 -2.76 13.06 17.14
N GLN A 267 -3.65 14.03 17.38
CA GLN A 267 -4.98 13.76 17.96
C GLN A 267 -5.82 12.81 17.11
N GLN A 268 -5.77 12.96 15.79
CA GLN A 268 -6.44 12.06 14.86
C GLN A 268 -5.86 10.64 14.89
N ILE A 269 -4.54 10.51 14.97
CA ILE A 269 -3.86 9.21 15.08
C ILE A 269 -4.14 8.55 16.44
N GLU A 270 -4.22 9.31 17.53
CA GLU A 270 -4.64 8.79 18.84
C GLU A 270 -6.04 8.20 18.78
N ARG A 271 -6.99 8.92 18.16
CA ARG A 271 -8.35 8.44 17.94
C ARG A 271 -8.37 7.20 17.05
N LEU A 272 -7.63 7.22 15.93
CA LEU A 272 -7.49 6.08 15.02
C LEU A 272 -7.03 4.83 15.78
N LYS A 273 -5.99 4.95 16.61
CA LYS A 273 -5.48 3.82 17.41
C LYS A 273 -6.53 3.27 18.37
N SER A 274 -7.25 4.16 19.06
CA SER A 274 -8.31 3.78 19.99
C SER A 274 -9.49 3.09 19.29
N VAL A 275 -10.02 3.70 18.23
CA VAL A 275 -11.18 3.20 17.48
C VAL A 275 -10.89 1.89 16.74
N SER A 276 -9.64 1.69 16.34
CA SER A 276 -9.21 0.52 15.57
C SER A 276 -8.59 -0.58 16.42
N ASP A 277 -8.57 -0.44 17.76
CA ASP A 277 -7.91 -1.38 18.68
C ASP A 277 -6.46 -1.69 18.26
N LEU A 278 -5.75 -0.64 17.81
CA LEU A 278 -4.45 -0.77 17.17
C LEU A 278 -3.32 -0.47 18.14
N GLU A 279 -2.74 -1.53 18.70
CA GLU A 279 -1.61 -1.42 19.63
C GLU A 279 -0.29 -1.09 18.91
N ASN A 280 -0.06 -1.67 17.73
CA ASN A 280 1.24 -1.66 17.05
C ASN A 280 1.17 -0.94 15.69
N LEU A 281 1.20 0.39 15.70
CA LEU A 281 1.31 1.22 14.49
C LEU A 281 2.77 1.58 14.21
N LYS A 282 3.30 1.19 13.05
CA LYS A 282 4.65 1.59 12.60
C LYS A 282 4.58 2.91 11.84
N ILE A 283 5.07 3.99 12.44
CA ILE A 283 5.10 5.31 11.82
C ILE A 283 6.45 5.52 11.12
N MET A 284 6.42 5.80 9.82
CA MET A 284 7.58 6.24 9.03
C MET A 284 7.48 7.74 8.76
N ALA A 285 8.50 8.51 9.13
CA ALA A 285 8.52 9.96 8.96
C ALA A 285 9.58 10.42 7.96
N LEU A 286 9.32 11.48 7.21
CA LEU A 286 10.28 12.02 6.23
C LEU A 286 9.99 13.46 5.83
N ALA A 287 11.02 14.23 5.49
CA ALA A 287 10.85 15.60 5.03
C ALA A 287 10.84 15.70 3.49
N TRP A 288 9.96 16.54 2.94
CA TRP A 288 10.02 16.97 1.54
C TRP A 288 11.06 18.07 1.33
N SER A 289 11.16 19.01 2.27
CA SER A 289 12.11 20.12 2.21
C SER A 289 12.57 20.53 3.60
N SER A 290 13.79 21.06 3.67
CA SER A 290 14.23 21.89 4.79
C SER A 290 13.58 23.27 4.74
N PRO A 291 13.68 24.09 5.81
CA PRO A 291 13.42 25.52 5.73
C PRO A 291 14.19 26.18 4.58
N THR A 292 13.58 27.19 3.97
CA THR A 292 14.15 27.81 2.75
C THR A 292 15.52 28.44 2.99
N TRP A 293 15.78 28.98 4.17
CA TRP A 293 17.08 29.57 4.52
C TRP A 293 18.23 28.53 4.53
N MET A 294 17.92 27.24 4.73
CA MET A 294 18.91 26.15 4.66
C MET A 294 19.31 25.76 3.23
N LYS A 295 18.59 26.24 2.22
CA LYS A 295 18.73 25.78 0.83
C LYS A 295 19.58 26.73 0.00
N THR A 296 20.34 26.20 -0.95
CA THR A 296 21.18 27.01 -1.85
C THR A 296 20.40 28.00 -2.70
N ASN A 297 19.13 27.70 -3.00
CA ASN A 297 18.26 28.56 -3.81
C ASN A 297 17.32 29.44 -2.98
N GLY A 298 17.24 29.25 -1.66
CA GLY A 298 16.31 30.03 -0.82
C GLY A 298 14.82 29.82 -1.12
N MET A 299 14.43 28.77 -1.84
CA MET A 299 13.06 28.55 -2.35
C MET A 299 12.51 27.17 -1.99
N TRP A 300 11.18 27.01 -2.02
CA TRP A 300 10.52 25.73 -1.75
C TRP A 300 10.72 24.70 -2.87
N SER A 301 10.63 25.13 -4.12
CA SER A 301 10.78 24.29 -5.31
C SER A 301 11.98 24.73 -6.16
N GLY A 302 12.24 24.03 -7.26
CA GLY A 302 13.38 24.26 -8.14
C GLY A 302 14.66 23.53 -7.71
N ILE A 303 15.76 23.76 -8.43
CA ILE A 303 17.07 23.20 -8.07
C ILE A 303 17.52 23.83 -6.75
N GLY A 304 17.61 23.04 -5.68
CA GLY A 304 17.97 23.51 -4.36
C GLY A 304 18.57 22.41 -3.52
N LEU A 305 19.85 22.53 -3.19
CA LEU A 305 20.59 21.60 -2.32
C LEU A 305 20.58 22.11 -0.88
N LEU A 306 20.80 21.22 0.08
CA LEU A 306 21.11 21.63 1.45
C LEU A 306 22.50 22.29 1.49
N LYS A 307 22.60 23.48 2.06
CA LYS A 307 23.89 24.14 2.29
C LYS A 307 24.71 23.35 3.33
N THR A 308 26.01 23.21 3.10
CA THR A 308 26.88 22.34 3.90
C THR A 308 27.00 22.78 5.36
N GLU A 309 26.95 24.08 5.63
CA GLU A 309 26.97 24.67 6.96
C GLU A 309 25.77 24.25 7.84
N TYR A 310 24.69 23.75 7.22
CA TYR A 310 23.47 23.32 7.92
C TYR A 310 23.31 21.80 8.01
N TYR A 311 24.34 21.01 7.69
CA TYR A 311 24.25 19.53 7.75
C TYR A 311 23.94 19.02 9.15
N GLN A 312 24.61 19.56 10.18
CA GLN A 312 24.32 19.21 11.57
C GLN A 312 22.92 19.68 11.98
N ALA A 313 22.56 20.93 11.66
CA ALA A 313 21.23 21.47 11.97
C ALA A 313 20.12 20.62 11.34
N TRP A 314 20.33 20.10 10.12
CA TRP A 314 19.37 19.23 9.44
C TRP A 314 19.29 17.83 10.04
N ALA A 315 20.39 17.30 10.59
CA ALA A 315 20.36 16.07 11.38
C ALA A 315 19.60 16.27 12.70
N ASP A 316 19.85 17.39 13.39
CA ASP A 316 19.19 17.75 14.65
C ASP A 316 17.69 18.03 14.44
N TYR A 317 17.31 18.54 13.27
CA TYR A 317 15.92 18.75 12.87
C TYR A 317 15.13 17.43 12.84
N HIS A 318 15.71 16.36 12.28
CA HIS A 318 15.07 15.04 12.28
C HIS A 318 14.97 14.47 13.69
N LEU A 319 16.04 14.58 14.48
CA LEU A 319 16.03 14.12 15.87
C LEU A 319 14.97 14.86 16.69
N ARG A 320 14.86 16.19 16.53
CA ARG A 320 13.88 17.01 17.22
C ARG A 320 12.45 16.59 16.92
N PHE A 321 12.14 16.29 15.66
CA PHE A 321 10.82 15.75 15.31
C PHE A 321 10.54 14.41 15.99
N ILE A 322 11.51 13.49 15.99
CA ILE A 322 11.37 12.19 16.66
C ILE A 322 11.13 12.38 18.17
N GLU A 323 11.87 13.29 18.81
CA GLU A 323 11.69 13.64 20.23
C GLU A 323 10.28 14.13 20.54
N LEU A 324 9.75 15.02 19.70
CA LEU A 324 8.44 15.63 19.90
C LEU A 324 7.30 14.64 19.64
N MET A 325 7.43 13.76 18.64
CA MET A 325 6.45 12.70 18.39
C MET A 325 6.46 11.65 19.51
N ASP A 326 7.64 11.25 19.99
CA ASP A 326 7.79 10.34 21.14
C ASP A 326 7.14 10.91 22.41
N ALA A 327 7.31 12.21 22.67
CA ALA A 327 6.67 12.91 23.80
C ALA A 327 5.13 12.91 23.73
N LYS A 328 4.56 12.63 22.55
CA LYS A 328 3.13 12.48 22.30
C LYS A 328 2.69 11.01 22.18
N ASN A 329 3.51 10.07 22.64
CA ASN A 329 3.26 8.63 22.53
C ASN A 329 3.10 8.14 21.07
N MET A 330 3.77 8.81 20.13
CA MET A 330 3.83 8.45 18.71
C MET A 330 5.27 8.05 18.33
N PRO A 331 5.76 6.89 18.81
CA PRO A 331 7.12 6.47 18.53
C PRO A 331 7.33 6.27 17.03
N ILE A 332 8.38 6.90 16.49
CA ILE A 332 8.76 6.77 15.08
C ILE A 332 9.48 5.43 14.89
N TRP A 333 8.97 4.60 13.99
CA TRP A 333 9.58 3.32 13.62
C TRP A 333 10.77 3.52 12.67
N ALA A 334 10.62 4.43 11.71
CA ALA A 334 11.63 4.70 10.70
C ALA A 334 11.59 6.16 10.24
N ILE A 335 12.73 6.65 9.75
CA ILE A 335 12.82 7.87 8.96
C ILE A 335 13.40 7.59 7.57
N SER A 336 13.13 8.48 6.61
CA SER A 336 13.85 8.53 5.32
C SER A 336 14.93 9.61 5.32
N THR A 337 15.94 9.48 4.47
CA THR A 337 16.92 10.54 4.18
C THR A 337 16.35 11.73 3.40
N GLY A 338 15.09 11.63 2.95
CA GLY A 338 14.32 12.71 2.32
C GLY A 338 13.38 12.17 1.25
N ASN A 339 12.25 12.84 1.01
CA ASN A 339 11.35 12.48 -0.09
C ASN A 339 12.00 12.80 -1.45
N GLU A 340 12.08 11.82 -2.33
CA GLU A 340 12.42 11.98 -3.76
C GLU A 340 13.57 12.99 -4.02
N PRO A 341 14.77 12.74 -3.48
CA PRO A 341 15.91 13.64 -3.57
C PRO A 341 16.29 14.06 -5.01
N LEU A 342 15.93 13.28 -6.03
CA LEU A 342 16.16 13.64 -7.44
C LEU A 342 15.26 14.79 -7.91
N ASN A 343 14.11 15.02 -7.29
CA ASN A 343 13.20 16.09 -7.67
C ASN A 343 13.85 17.48 -7.54
N GLY A 344 14.67 17.68 -6.51
CA GLY A 344 15.38 18.94 -6.27
C GLY A 344 16.65 19.13 -7.10
N ILE A 345 16.98 18.22 -8.04
CA ILE A 345 18.15 18.33 -8.93
C ILE A 345 17.91 18.01 -10.41
N ALA A 346 16.99 17.10 -10.74
CA ALA A 346 16.81 16.57 -12.11
C ALA A 346 15.42 16.82 -12.70
N PHE A 347 14.37 16.82 -11.89
CA PHE A 347 12.97 16.92 -12.36
C PHE A 347 12.30 18.27 -12.09
N PHE A 348 13.09 19.29 -11.77
CA PHE A 348 12.61 20.62 -11.37
C PHE A 348 11.73 21.32 -12.42
N PHE A 349 11.78 20.93 -13.69
CA PHE A 349 10.92 21.47 -14.75
C PHE A 349 9.44 21.07 -14.58
N PHE A 350 9.15 19.96 -13.92
CA PHE A 350 7.79 19.45 -13.68
C PHE A 350 7.41 19.42 -12.20
N VAL A 351 8.39 19.59 -11.30
CA VAL A 351 8.20 19.65 -9.85
C VAL A 351 8.06 21.10 -9.40
N HIS A 352 6.83 21.51 -9.09
CA HIS A 352 6.51 22.86 -8.61
C HIS A 352 6.16 22.93 -7.12
N PHE A 353 6.41 21.85 -6.39
CA PHE A 353 6.16 21.72 -4.95
C PHE A 353 7.47 21.60 -4.16
N MET A 354 7.35 21.50 -2.83
CA MET A 354 8.48 21.45 -1.91
C MET A 354 9.40 20.27 -2.21
N SER A 355 10.70 20.51 -2.37
CA SER A 355 11.69 19.46 -2.61
C SER A 355 13.07 19.84 -2.05
N LEU A 356 13.84 18.86 -1.58
CA LEU A 356 15.24 19.06 -1.21
C LEU A 356 16.13 18.16 -2.06
N GLY A 357 16.89 18.79 -2.94
CA GLY A 357 17.79 18.10 -3.84
C GLY A 357 18.98 17.49 -3.11
N TRP A 358 19.34 16.27 -3.50
CA TRP A 358 20.59 15.65 -3.06
C TRP A 358 21.38 15.08 -4.22
N ILE A 359 22.68 15.35 -4.20
CA ILE A 359 23.65 14.52 -4.93
C ILE A 359 23.92 13.29 -4.04
N PRO A 360 23.88 12.05 -4.56
CA PRO A 360 24.02 10.83 -3.75
C PRO A 360 25.24 10.85 -2.81
N ARG A 361 26.40 11.32 -3.30
CA ARG A 361 27.63 11.43 -2.49
C ARG A 361 27.51 12.43 -1.35
N ASN A 362 26.83 13.55 -1.55
CA ASN A 362 26.62 14.55 -0.51
C ASN A 362 25.63 14.02 0.54
N GLN A 363 24.59 13.30 0.12
CA GLN A 363 23.67 12.65 1.06
C GLN A 363 24.37 11.57 1.87
N ALA A 364 25.32 10.84 1.26
CA ALA A 364 26.14 9.87 1.97
C ALA A 364 27.00 10.53 3.07
N VAL A 365 27.62 11.68 2.77
CA VAL A 365 28.36 12.47 3.78
C VAL A 365 27.43 12.92 4.90
N TRP A 366 26.29 13.53 4.56
CA TRP A 366 25.32 13.95 5.57
C TRP A 366 24.83 12.78 6.42
N LEU A 367 24.53 11.64 5.80
CA LEU A 367 24.07 10.43 6.50
C LEU A 367 25.16 9.85 7.41
N ASN A 368 26.39 9.70 6.94
CA ASN A 368 27.48 9.04 7.67
C ASN A 368 28.03 9.91 8.79
N ASP A 369 28.20 11.21 8.54
CA ASP A 369 28.94 12.11 9.43
C ASP A 369 28.01 12.89 10.38
N PHE A 370 26.72 13.03 10.03
CA PHE A 370 25.77 13.86 10.78
C PHE A 370 24.52 13.08 11.21
N LEU A 371 23.60 12.72 10.29
CA LEU A 371 22.32 12.11 10.65
C LEU A 371 22.50 10.79 11.42
N GLY A 372 23.31 9.88 10.88
CA GLY A 372 23.60 8.59 11.50
C GLY A 372 24.12 8.74 12.94
N PRO A 373 25.23 9.47 13.16
CA PRO A 373 25.75 9.74 14.49
C PRO A 373 24.74 10.43 15.41
N THR A 374 23.99 11.44 14.95
CA THR A 374 22.96 12.13 15.73
C THR A 374 21.90 11.15 16.23
N ILE A 375 21.34 10.31 15.36
CA ILE A 375 20.32 9.33 15.76
C ILE A 375 20.93 8.25 16.66
N ARG A 376 22.09 7.68 16.31
CA ARG A 376 22.71 6.56 17.03
C ARG A 376 23.22 6.93 18.43
N LYS A 377 23.56 8.20 18.67
CA LYS A 377 23.95 8.71 20.00
C LYS A 377 22.76 9.12 20.87
N SER A 378 21.56 9.25 20.29
CA SER A 378 20.34 9.61 21.02
C SER A 378 19.68 8.39 21.69
N LYS A 379 18.61 8.63 22.48
CA LYS A 379 17.75 7.55 23.00
C LYS A 379 17.02 6.77 21.88
N PHE A 380 16.96 7.32 20.67
CA PHE A 380 16.30 6.76 19.49
C PHE A 380 17.23 5.97 18.56
N LYS A 381 18.35 5.47 19.07
CA LYS A 381 19.35 4.74 18.28
C LYS A 381 18.81 3.57 17.44
N ASN A 382 17.64 3.03 17.79
CA ASN A 382 16.99 1.93 17.07
C ASN A 382 16.05 2.37 15.93
N VAL A 383 15.82 3.68 15.75
CA VAL A 383 15.04 4.19 14.60
C VAL A 383 15.75 3.80 13.31
N LEU A 384 15.02 3.16 12.41
CA LEU A 384 15.53 2.76 11.10
C LEU A 384 15.69 3.98 10.20
N ILE A 385 16.73 3.98 9.35
CA ILE A 385 16.95 5.02 8.36
C ILE A 385 16.88 4.38 6.98
N PHE A 386 15.89 4.76 6.21
CA PHE A 386 15.70 4.36 4.82
C PHE A 386 16.40 5.38 3.92
N GLY A 387 17.23 4.89 2.99
CA GLY A 387 17.89 5.74 2.00
C GLY A 387 17.08 5.86 0.71
N ASN A 388 17.43 6.87 -0.08
CA ASN A 388 16.85 7.17 -1.40
C ASN A 388 15.40 7.66 -1.35
N ASP A 389 14.44 6.79 -0.98
CA ASP A 389 12.99 7.09 -0.98
C ASP A 389 12.53 7.82 -2.26
N ASP A 390 12.95 7.26 -3.40
CA ASP A 390 12.78 7.80 -4.74
C ASP A 390 12.37 6.68 -5.71
N GLN A 391 12.12 7.06 -6.96
CA GLN A 391 11.73 6.22 -8.08
C GLN A 391 12.71 5.06 -8.31
N ARG A 392 12.17 3.89 -8.70
CA ARG A 392 12.96 2.65 -8.90
C ARG A 392 14.15 2.79 -9.85
N PHE A 393 14.10 3.65 -10.87
CA PHE A 393 15.21 3.79 -11.83
C PHE A 393 16.49 4.36 -11.20
N SER A 394 16.39 5.02 -10.04
CA SER A 394 17.56 5.46 -9.27
C SER A 394 18.27 4.29 -8.57
N TYR A 395 17.63 3.13 -8.46
CA TYR A 395 18.22 1.90 -7.97
C TYR A 395 18.85 1.09 -9.13
N PRO A 396 20.05 0.50 -8.97
CA PRO A 396 20.89 0.47 -7.76
C PRO A 396 21.89 1.64 -7.68
N SER A 397 21.94 2.53 -8.69
CA SER A 397 22.99 3.53 -8.85
C SER A 397 23.11 4.50 -7.67
N TRP A 398 22.00 4.87 -7.04
CA TRP A 398 21.97 5.68 -5.83
C TRP A 398 22.78 5.03 -4.71
N PHE A 399 22.48 3.76 -4.40
CA PHE A 399 23.12 3.03 -3.30
C PHE A 399 24.57 2.71 -3.59
N ILE A 400 24.95 2.45 -4.84
CA ILE A 400 26.36 2.27 -5.23
C ILE A 400 27.16 3.56 -4.96
N GLN A 401 26.60 4.71 -5.27
CA GLN A 401 27.25 6.00 -5.02
C GLN A 401 27.28 6.38 -3.54
N VAL A 402 26.30 5.93 -2.76
CA VAL A 402 26.29 6.12 -1.31
C VAL A 402 27.27 5.19 -0.61
N SER A 403 27.38 3.92 -1.04
CA SER A 403 28.22 2.90 -0.40
C SER A 403 29.70 3.02 -0.70
N THR A 404 30.10 3.75 -1.74
CA THR A 404 31.53 3.88 -2.12
C THR A 404 32.36 4.74 -1.14
N ARG A 405 31.77 5.18 -0.02
CA ARG A 405 32.42 5.97 1.02
C ARG A 405 32.12 5.56 2.47
N ILE A 406 31.18 4.64 2.69
CA ILE A 406 30.94 3.98 3.99
C ILE A 406 31.88 2.78 4.03
#